data_AF-A0AAW5ELB8-F1
#
_entry.id   AF-A0AAW5ELB8-F1
#
_cell.length_a   1.000
_cell.length_b   1.000
_cell.length_c   1.000
_cell.angle_alpha   90.00
_cell.angle_beta   90.00
_cell.angle_gamma   90.00
#
_symmetry.space_group_name_H-M   'P 1'
#
loop_
_entity.id
_entity.type
_entity.pdbx_description
1 polymer ?
#
loop_
_entity_poly.entity_id
_entity_poly.type
_entity_poly.pdbx_seq_one_letter_code
_entity_poly.pdbx_strand_id
1 'polypeptide(L)' 'LKEAKDLNAKALMPIHWGRFLAGTHAWNGVVEYLYENSNLPLITPKMGEAYEVGSEFEQDFWWKEG' A
#
# COMPACT_ATOMS: atom_id res chain seq x y z
N LEU A 1 3.69 -6.76 -8.07
CA LEU A 1 2.37 -7.36 -8.43
C LEU A 1 2.52 -8.80 -8.90
N LYS A 2 3.55 -9.10 -9.70
CA LYS A 2 3.89 -10.47 -10.07
C LYS A 2 4.10 -11.36 -8.85
N GLU A 3 4.82 -10.88 -7.85
CA GLU A 3 5.11 -11.57 -6.58
C GLU A 3 3.82 -11.90 -5.83
N ALA A 4 2.88 -10.96 -5.78
CA ALA A 4 1.58 -11.17 -5.15
C ALA A 4 0.77 -12.25 -5.88
N LYS A 5 0.84 -12.29 -7.21
CA LYS A 5 0.21 -13.34 -8.02
C LYS A 5 0.88 -14.69 -7.79
N ASP A 6 2.22 -14.73 -7.83
CA ASP A 6 3.01 -15.94 -7.66
C ASP A 6 2.80 -16.58 -6.28
N LEU A 7 2.56 -15.76 -5.24
CA LEU A 7 2.27 -16.19 -3.87
C LEU A 7 0.79 -16.42 -3.58
N ASN A 8 -0.10 -16.18 -4.55
CA ASN A 8 -1.56 -16.15 -4.34
C ASN A 8 -1.95 -15.30 -3.13
N ALA A 9 -1.38 -14.09 -3.05
CA ALA A 9 -1.53 -13.19 -1.93
C ALA A 9 -2.99 -12.75 -1.75
N LYS A 10 -3.41 -12.65 -0.48
CA LYS A 10 -4.76 -12.19 -0.12
C LYS A 10 -4.90 -10.67 -0.04
N ALA A 11 -3.78 -9.97 0.11
CA ALA A 11 -3.71 -8.52 0.23
C ALA A 11 -2.29 -8.02 -0.12
N LEU A 12 -2.16 -6.71 -0.32
CA LEU A 12 -0.91 -6.01 -0.57
C LEU A 12 -0.62 -5.04 0.58
N MET A 13 0.62 -5.03 1.08
CA MET A 13 1.08 -4.04 2.06
C MET A 13 2.45 -3.49 1.61
N PRO A 14 2.50 -2.30 0.99
CA PRO A 14 3.76 -1.69 0.58
C PRO A 14 4.49 -1.08 1.79
N ILE A 15 5.80 -1.34 1.93
CA ILE A 15 6.62 -0.90 3.08
C ILE A 15 7.75 0.11 2.73
N HIS A 16 8.07 0.27 1.45
CA HIS A 16 9.13 1.16 0.95
C HIS A 16 8.57 2.36 0.18
N TRP A 17 7.64 3.10 0.77
CA TRP A 17 7.06 4.31 0.20
C TRP A 17 6.81 5.36 1.30
N GLY A 18 6.58 6.62 0.90
CA GLY A 18 6.11 7.69 1.80
C GLY A 18 7.04 8.18 2.91
N ARG A 19 8.31 7.74 2.97
CA ARG A 19 9.28 8.20 3.99
C ARG A 19 10.45 9.01 3.43
N PHE A 20 10.92 8.70 2.23
CA PHE A 20 12.10 9.35 1.63
C PHE A 20 11.83 9.72 0.17
N LEU A 21 12.28 10.91 -0.23
CA LEU A 21 12.40 11.30 -1.64
C LEU A 21 13.59 10.57 -2.27
N ALA A 22 13.39 9.30 -2.60
CA ALA A 22 14.38 8.46 -3.26
C ALA A 22 14.28 8.49 -4.80
N GLY A 23 13.41 9.35 -5.36
CA GLY A 23 13.17 9.50 -6.79
C GLY A 23 12.48 10.81 -7.14
N THR A 24 12.23 11.02 -8.44
CA THR A 24 11.63 12.26 -9.00
C THR A 24 10.11 12.24 -9.06
N HIS A 25 9.48 11.09 -8.76
CA HIS A 25 8.03 10.92 -8.77
C HIS A 25 7.40 11.36 -7.45
N ALA A 26 6.08 11.59 -7.47
CA ALA A 26 5.31 11.88 -6.27
C ALA A 26 5.52 10.79 -5.20
N TRP A 27 5.57 11.20 -3.94
CA TRP A 27 5.92 10.34 -2.80
C TRP A 27 4.93 9.17 -2.58
N ASN A 28 3.70 9.32 -3.06
CA ASN A 28 2.58 8.38 -2.96
C ASN A 28 2.35 7.58 -4.27
N GLY A 29 3.11 7.84 -5.34
CA GLY A 29 2.84 7.27 -6.67
C GLY A 29 2.89 5.74 -6.74
N VAL A 30 3.67 5.09 -5.85
CA VAL A 30 3.69 3.63 -5.74
C VAL A 30 2.34 3.07 -5.27
N VAL A 31 1.71 3.73 -4.31
CA VAL A 31 0.46 3.28 -3.72
C VAL A 31 -0.72 3.60 -4.62
N GLU A 32 -0.70 4.76 -5.28
CA GLU A 32 -1.63 5.07 -6.37
C GLU A 32 -1.59 4.00 -7.45
N TYR A 33 -0.39 3.66 -7.95
CA TYR A 33 -0.23 2.61 -8.94
C TYR A 33 -0.79 1.27 -8.47
N LEU A 34 -0.49 0.84 -7.24
CA LEU A 34 -0.98 -0.43 -6.70
C LEU A 34 -2.51 -0.43 -6.54
N TYR A 35 -3.09 0.70 -6.14
CA TYR A 35 -4.53 0.86 -6.02
C TYR A 35 -5.25 0.75 -7.37
N GLU A 36 -4.71 1.39 -8.41
CA GLU A 36 -5.32 1.38 -9.75
C GLU A 36 -5.12 0.06 -10.50
N ASN A 37 -4.04 -0.66 -10.21
CA ASN A 37 -3.62 -1.84 -10.99
C ASN A 37 -3.81 -3.17 -10.24
N SER A 38 -4.46 -3.17 -9.08
CA SER A 38 -4.73 -4.39 -8.31
C SER A 38 -6.17 -4.46 -7.82
N ASN A 39 -6.75 -5.65 -7.89
CA ASN A 39 -8.02 -5.98 -7.25
C ASN A 39 -7.85 -6.54 -5.84
N LEU A 40 -6.61 -6.62 -5.34
CA LEU A 40 -6.34 -7.09 -3.98
C LEU A 40 -6.54 -5.94 -2.98
N PRO A 41 -7.06 -6.24 -1.77
CA PRO A 41 -7.06 -5.28 -0.67
C PRO A 41 -5.67 -4.66 -0.48
N LEU A 42 -5.62 -3.34 -0.39
CA LEU A 42 -4.37 -2.59 -0.25
C LEU A 42 -4.28 -2.00 1.16
N ILE A 43 -3.47 -2.66 1.99
CA ILE A 43 -3.22 -2.31 3.38
C ILE A 43 -2.19 -1.19 3.43
N THR A 44 -2.63 -0.02 3.89
CA THR A 44 -1.78 1.19 3.99
C THR A 44 -1.94 1.85 5.36
N PRO A 45 -1.40 1.26 6.44
CA PRO A 45 -1.48 1.86 7.77
C PRO A 45 -0.83 3.24 7.78
N LYS A 46 -1.39 4.17 8.56
CA LYS A 46 -0.78 5.48 8.79
C LYS A 46 0.56 5.32 9.49
N MET A 47 1.42 6.33 9.36
CA MET A 47 2.69 6.30 10.08
C MET A 47 2.47 6.21 11.59
N GLY A 48 2.98 5.14 12.20
CA GLY A 48 2.80 4.87 13.64
C GLY A 48 1.53 4.10 14.00
N GLU A 49 0.67 3.76 13.03
CA GLU A 49 -0.50 2.91 13.24
C GLU A 49 -0.08 1.43 13.36
N ALA A 50 -0.60 0.75 14.38
CA ALA A 50 -0.38 -0.68 14.54
C ALA A 50 -1.32 -1.48 13.62
N TYR A 51 -0.81 -2.56 13.04
CA TYR A 51 -1.59 -3.45 12.19
C TYR A 51 -1.48 -4.90 12.69
N GLU A 52 -2.62 -5.54 12.94
CA GLU A 52 -2.69 -6.95 13.34
C GLU A 52 -2.88 -7.85 12.12
N VAL A 53 -2.05 -8.87 11.99
CA VAL A 53 -2.13 -9.78 10.84
C VAL A 53 -3.35 -10.67 10.96
N GLY A 54 -4.28 -10.55 10.00
CA GLY A 54 -5.50 -11.36 9.93
C GLY A 54 -6.74 -10.67 10.49
N SER A 55 -6.61 -9.44 11.02
CA SER A 55 -7.77 -8.61 11.31
C SER A 55 -8.46 -8.16 10.02
N GLU A 56 -9.74 -7.79 10.13
CA GLU A 56 -10.40 -7.04 9.07
C GLU A 56 -9.70 -5.68 8.94
N PHE A 57 -9.38 -5.29 7.71
CA PHE A 57 -8.74 -4.01 7.41
C PHE A 57 -9.71 -3.13 6.66
N GLU A 58 -10.03 -1.97 7.23
CA GLU A 58 -10.74 -0.91 6.52
C GLU A 58 -9.75 -0.12 5.68
N GLN A 59 -10.02 -0.05 4.38
CA GLN A 59 -9.13 0.64 3.47
C GLN A 59 -9.26 2.16 3.60
N ASP A 60 -8.22 2.78 4.15
CA ASP A 60 -8.06 4.23 4.23
C ASP A 60 -7.19 4.76 3.06
N PHE A 61 -7.51 5.97 2.58
CA PHE A 61 -6.85 6.66 1.47
C PHE A 61 -6.14 7.95 1.90
N TRP A 62 -5.65 7.99 3.14
CA TRP A 62 -4.94 9.16 3.72
C TRP A 62 -3.81 9.74 2.83
N TRP A 63 -3.23 8.91 1.96
CA TRP A 63 -2.19 9.31 1.00
C TRP A 63 -2.72 10.06 -0.24
N LYS A 64 -4.04 10.25 -0.38
CA LYS A 64 -4.66 11.09 -1.43
C LYS A 64 -4.86 12.54 -1.01
N GLU A 65 -4.74 12.86 0.28
CA GLU A 65 -5.05 14.19 0.82
C GLU A 65 -3.86 15.18 0.75
N GLY A 66 -2.88 14.94 -0.12
CA GLY A 66 -1.62 15.71 -0.23
C GLY A 66 -1.47 16.49 -1.51
#